data_AF-A0A6L9QEI0-F1
#
_entry.id   AF-A0A6L9QEI0-F1
#
_cell.length_a   1.000
_cell.length_b   1.000
_cell.length_c   1.000
_cell.angle_alpha   90.00
_cell.angle_beta   90.00
_cell.angle_gamma   90.00
#
_symmetry.space_group_name_H-M   'P 1'
#
loop_
_entity.id
_entity.type
_entity.pdbx_description
1 polymer ?
#
loop_
_entity_poly.entity_id
_entity_poly.type
_entity_poly.pdbx_seq_one_letter_code
_entity_poly.pdbx_strand_id
1 'polypeptide(L)'
;GVDRAIDVGLGIHLGEFGEGRLTGLAPVLLDTAEAGDAVARRVVSRLAEEVAVLGSVALRRLDLLDAPADVVLGGGVLAARRPLLMDAIAERYAALAPRARLLVPEEPPLLGAALLALDHVAAPPSAQDMLRTAFRHHR
;
A
#
# COMPACT_ATOMS: atom_id res chain seq x y z
N GLY A 1 24.93 13.47 -9.48
CA GLY A 1 24.84 12.30 -8.57
C GLY A 1 25.67 12.60 -7.34
N VAL A 2 25.53 11.82 -6.27
CA VAL A 2 26.49 11.83 -5.15
C VAL A 2 27.46 10.67 -5.31
N ASP A 3 28.66 10.80 -4.77
CA ASP A 3 29.75 9.85 -5.03
C ASP A 3 29.67 8.59 -4.17
N ARG A 4 29.07 8.67 -2.97
CA ARG A 4 28.93 7.53 -2.05
C ARG A 4 27.51 7.43 -1.50
N ALA A 5 27.10 6.20 -1.18
CA ALA A 5 25.78 5.95 -0.57
C ALA A 5 25.59 6.68 0.77
N ILE A 6 26.65 6.85 1.56
CA ILE A 6 26.59 7.59 2.85
C ILE A 6 26.25 9.06 2.64
N ASP A 7 26.65 9.65 1.51
CA ASP A 7 26.38 11.06 1.20
C ASP A 7 24.88 11.26 0.91
N VAL A 8 24.19 10.22 0.40
CA VAL A 8 22.73 10.23 0.33
C VAL A 8 22.12 10.26 1.74
N GLY A 9 22.59 9.41 2.65
CA GLY A 9 22.09 9.34 4.02
C GLY A 9 22.29 10.65 4.79
N LEU A 10 23.46 11.30 4.62
CA LEU A 10 23.75 12.60 5.19
C LEU A 10 22.84 13.69 4.60
N GLY A 11 22.67 13.75 3.28
CA GLY A 11 21.78 14.73 2.67
C GLY A 11 20.31 14.55 3.08
N ILE A 12 19.85 13.33 3.36
CA ILE A 12 18.51 13.09 3.94
C ILE A 12 18.43 13.67 5.35
N HIS A 13 19.42 13.36 6.20
CA HIS A 13 19.45 13.83 7.57
C HIS A 13 19.51 15.36 7.67
N LEU A 14 20.23 15.99 6.74
CA LEU A 14 20.40 17.44 6.66
C LEU A 14 19.24 18.16 5.92
N GLY A 15 18.27 17.42 5.38
CA GLY A 15 17.13 18.00 4.64
C GLY A 15 17.47 18.54 3.25
N GLU A 16 18.62 18.14 2.69
CA GLU A 16 19.08 18.53 1.36
C GLU A 16 18.31 17.81 0.24
N PHE A 17 17.66 16.68 0.57
CA PHE A 17 16.75 15.99 -0.32
C PHE A 17 15.30 16.20 0.12
N GLY A 18 14.50 16.84 -0.74
CA GLY A 18 13.07 16.96 -0.53
C GLY A 18 12.37 15.59 -0.54
N GLU A 19 11.30 15.45 0.25
CA GLU A 19 10.59 14.18 0.47
C GLU A 19 10.16 13.47 -0.83
N GLY A 20 9.71 14.23 -1.84
CA GLY A 20 9.29 13.68 -3.12
C GLY A 20 10.41 12.95 -3.89
N ARG A 21 11.67 13.29 -3.64
CA ARG A 21 12.82 12.58 -4.23
C ARG A 21 13.05 11.22 -3.58
N LEU A 22 12.66 11.04 -2.32
CA LEU A 22 12.80 9.78 -1.61
C LEU A 22 11.73 8.79 -2.02
N THR A 23 10.48 9.25 -2.19
CA THR A 23 9.41 8.40 -2.72
C THR A 23 9.71 7.91 -4.14
N GLY A 24 10.47 8.68 -4.93
CA GLY A 24 10.97 8.26 -6.24
C GLY A 24 11.96 7.09 -6.22
N LEU A 25 12.53 6.72 -5.07
CA LEU A 25 13.44 5.58 -4.95
C LEU A 25 12.69 4.25 -4.81
N ALA A 26 11.42 4.26 -4.38
CA ALA A 26 10.67 3.02 -4.16
C ALA A 26 10.50 2.18 -5.45
N PRO A 27 10.14 2.75 -6.62
CA PRO A 27 10.11 2.00 -7.87
C PRO A 27 11.49 1.42 -8.22
N VAL A 28 12.55 2.21 -8.10
CA VAL A 28 13.93 1.77 -8.40
C VAL A 28 14.35 0.60 -7.51
N LEU A 29 14.03 0.65 -6.22
CA LEU A 29 14.31 -0.43 -5.27
C LEU A 29 13.57 -1.72 -5.65
N LEU A 30 12.30 -1.61 -6.03
CA LEU A 30 11.48 -2.76 -6.43
C LEU A 30 11.99 -3.38 -7.74
N ASP A 31 12.32 -2.55 -8.74
CA ASP A 31 12.95 -3.00 -9.99
C ASP A 31 14.28 -3.72 -9.71
N THR A 32 15.10 -3.17 -8.81
CA THR A 32 16.40 -3.74 -8.43
C THR A 32 16.24 -5.08 -7.69
N ALA A 33 15.22 -5.21 -6.84
CA ALA A 33 14.91 -6.46 -6.14
C ALA A 33 14.41 -7.55 -7.10
N GLU A 34 13.58 -7.18 -8.07
CA GLU A 34 13.11 -8.09 -9.12
C GLU A 34 14.23 -8.53 -10.06
N ALA A 35 15.22 -7.65 -10.31
CA ALA A 35 16.44 -8.00 -11.03
C ALA A 35 17.39 -8.94 -10.24
N GLY A 36 17.06 -9.28 -8.98
CA GLY A 36 17.75 -10.31 -8.21
C GLY A 36 18.75 -9.79 -7.19
N ASP A 37 18.88 -8.48 -6.98
CA ASP A 37 19.81 -7.94 -5.99
C ASP A 37 19.43 -8.38 -4.56
N ALA A 38 20.39 -8.97 -3.84
CA ALA A 38 20.15 -9.58 -2.55
C ALA A 38 19.82 -8.54 -1.46
N VAL A 39 20.36 -7.32 -1.53
CA VAL A 39 20.09 -6.27 -0.55
C VAL A 39 18.67 -5.76 -0.75
N ALA A 40 18.30 -5.41 -1.98
CA ALA A 40 16.98 -4.92 -2.33
C ALA A 40 15.89 -5.95 -2.00
N ARG A 41 16.11 -7.23 -2.30
CA ARG A 41 15.18 -8.32 -1.91
C ARG A 41 14.97 -8.42 -0.40
N ARG A 42 16.02 -8.20 0.41
CA ARG A 42 15.86 -8.16 1.88
C ARG A 42 15.00 -6.98 2.34
N VAL A 43 15.15 -5.81 1.71
CA VAL A 43 14.30 -4.65 2.01
C VAL A 43 12.85 -4.93 1.66
N VAL A 44 12.57 -5.52 0.49
CA VAL A 44 11.21 -5.90 0.07
C VAL A 44 10.60 -6.95 1.00
N SER A 45 11.39 -7.98 1.38
CA SER A 45 10.94 -9.01 2.33
C SER A 45 10.59 -8.43 3.70
N ARG A 46 11.38 -7.46 4.19
CA ARG A 46 11.09 -6.75 5.43
C ARG A 46 9.83 -5.90 5.32
N LEU A 47 9.64 -5.19 4.21
CA LEU A 47 8.40 -4.43 3.98
C LEU A 47 7.18 -5.35 4.01
N ALA A 48 7.25 -6.51 3.36
CA ALA A 48 6.16 -7.49 3.38
C ALA A 48 5.83 -7.98 4.80
N GLU A 49 6.86 -8.19 5.63
CA GLU A 49 6.69 -8.53 7.04
C GLU A 49 6.01 -7.41 7.82
N GLU A 50 6.47 -6.17 7.69
CA GLU A 50 5.88 -5.01 8.39
C GLU A 50 4.40 -4.82 8.01
N VAL A 51 4.05 -4.98 6.73
CA VAL A 51 2.64 -4.93 6.26
C VAL A 51 1.78 -6.04 6.88
N ALA A 52 2.28 -7.27 6.94
CA ALA A 52 1.56 -8.40 7.50
C ALA A 52 1.41 -8.29 9.03
N VAL A 53 2.45 -7.84 9.73
CA VAL A 53 2.42 -7.57 11.16
C VAL A 53 1.41 -6.47 11.48
N LEU A 54 1.44 -5.35 10.75
CA LEU A 54 0.53 -4.23 10.99
C LEU A 54 -0.94 -4.68 10.85
N GLY A 55 -1.30 -5.34 9.76
CA GLY A 55 -2.68 -5.75 9.55
C GLY A 55 -3.14 -6.89 10.45
N SER A 56 -2.27 -7.87 10.76
CA SER A 56 -2.63 -8.94 11.72
C SER A 56 -2.86 -8.39 13.14
N VAL A 57 -2.11 -7.37 13.56
CA VAL A 57 -2.36 -6.66 14.83
C VAL A 57 -3.73 -5.96 14.81
N ALA A 58 -4.08 -5.30 13.71
CA ALA A 58 -5.38 -4.67 13.56
C ALA A 58 -6.52 -5.71 13.61
N LEU A 59 -6.40 -6.80 12.86
CA LEU A 59 -7.35 -7.91 12.87
C LEU A 59 -7.53 -8.49 14.28
N ARG A 60 -6.43 -8.73 15.00
CA ARG A 60 -6.48 -9.24 16.38
C ARG A 60 -7.22 -8.29 17.32
N ARG A 61 -6.95 -6.99 17.24
CA ARG A 61 -7.60 -5.98 18.09
C ARG A 61 -9.10 -5.84 17.82
N LEU A 62 -9.53 -6.21 16.62
CA LEU A 62 -10.93 -6.20 16.20
C LEU A 62 -11.63 -7.57 16.38
N ASP A 63 -10.92 -8.57 16.94
CA ASP A 63 -11.41 -9.96 17.05
C ASP A 63 -11.76 -10.61 15.68
N LEU A 64 -10.98 -10.25 14.65
CA LEU A 64 -11.16 -10.69 13.26
C LEU A 64 -10.00 -11.56 12.73
N LEU A 65 -8.99 -11.86 13.54
CA LEU A 65 -7.81 -12.61 13.09
C LEU A 65 -8.19 -14.00 12.55
N ASP A 66 -9.14 -14.63 13.25
CA ASP A 66 -9.74 -15.91 12.92
C ASP A 66 -11.15 -15.73 12.34
N ALA A 67 -11.40 -14.69 11.54
CA ALA A 67 -12.67 -14.51 10.85
C ALA A 67 -12.44 -14.13 9.38
N PRO A 68 -13.40 -14.41 8.49
CA PRO A 68 -13.38 -13.80 7.17
C PRO A 68 -13.38 -12.27 7.30
N ALA A 69 -12.33 -11.63 6.79
CA ALA A 69 -12.18 -10.17 6.84
C ALA A 69 -11.44 -9.67 5.61
N ASP A 70 -11.87 -8.52 5.09
CA ASP A 70 -11.18 -7.84 4.00
C ASP A 70 -10.05 -6.97 4.55
N VAL A 71 -8.83 -7.21 4.06
CA VAL A 71 -7.65 -6.39 4.35
C VAL A 71 -7.32 -5.58 3.10
N VAL A 72 -7.64 -4.30 3.18
CA VAL A 72 -7.48 -3.37 2.06
C VAL A 72 -6.08 -2.75 2.11
N LEU A 73 -5.26 -3.08 1.12
CA LEU A 73 -3.88 -2.63 0.97
C LEU A 73 -3.86 -1.29 0.22
N GLY A 74 -3.50 -0.22 0.94
CA GLY A 74 -3.43 1.14 0.41
C GLY A 74 -2.00 1.65 0.16
N GLY A 75 -1.91 2.85 -0.44
CA GLY A 75 -0.65 3.53 -0.73
C GLY A 75 -0.03 3.14 -2.09
N GLY A 76 0.75 4.06 -2.68
CA GLY A 76 1.26 3.91 -4.05
C GLY A 76 2.13 2.67 -4.29
N VAL A 77 2.88 2.23 -3.27
CA VAL A 77 3.73 1.04 -3.36
C VAL A 77 2.91 -0.25 -3.49
N LEU A 78 1.85 -0.42 -2.70
CA LEU A 78 0.98 -1.60 -2.76
C LEU A 78 0.02 -1.53 -3.96
N ALA A 79 -0.42 -0.31 -4.31
CA ALA A 79 -1.21 -0.06 -5.51
C ALA A 79 -0.48 -0.43 -6.81
N ALA A 80 0.86 -0.40 -6.81
CA ALA A 80 1.68 -0.81 -7.96
C ALA A 80 1.68 -2.34 -8.20
N ARG A 81 1.15 -3.14 -7.25
CA ARG A 81 0.95 -4.60 -7.38
C ARG A 81 2.19 -5.36 -7.88
N ARG A 82 3.39 -4.98 -7.42
CA ARG A 82 4.64 -5.64 -7.83
C ARG A 82 4.66 -7.09 -7.33
N PRO A 83 4.81 -8.10 -8.21
CA PRO A 83 4.63 -9.51 -7.84
C PRO A 83 5.50 -9.94 -6.65
N LEU A 84 6.78 -9.57 -6.65
CA LEU A 84 7.72 -9.92 -5.57
C LEU A 84 7.22 -9.47 -4.18
N LEU A 85 6.65 -8.27 -4.08
CA LEU A 85 6.11 -7.73 -2.83
C LEU A 85 4.76 -8.37 -2.50
N MET A 86 3.87 -8.48 -3.48
CA MET A 86 2.52 -9.01 -3.28
C MET A 86 2.54 -10.49 -2.86
N ASP A 87 3.38 -11.30 -3.48
CA ASP A 87 3.53 -12.72 -3.15
C ASP A 87 4.09 -12.89 -1.72
N ALA A 88 5.10 -12.08 -1.36
CA ALA A 88 5.68 -12.10 -0.03
C ALA A 88 4.69 -11.68 1.07
N ILE A 89 3.80 -10.72 0.78
CA ILE A 89 2.70 -10.32 1.67
C ILE A 89 1.68 -11.46 1.78
N ALA A 90 1.26 -12.03 0.65
CA ALA A 90 0.26 -13.10 0.62
C ALA A 90 0.72 -14.34 1.41
N GLU A 91 1.98 -14.76 1.23
CA GLU A 91 2.59 -15.87 1.99
C GLU A 91 2.50 -15.65 3.51
N ARG A 92 2.81 -14.43 3.97
CA ARG A 92 2.76 -14.09 5.40
C ARG A 92 1.33 -14.05 5.93
N TYR A 93 0.38 -13.51 5.17
CA TYR A 93 -1.04 -13.53 5.55
C TYR A 93 -1.61 -14.94 5.59
N ALA A 94 -1.21 -15.82 4.68
CA ALA A 94 -1.63 -17.22 4.70
C ALA A 94 -1.22 -17.92 6.01
N ALA A 95 -0.10 -17.53 6.63
CA ALA A 95 0.33 -18.04 7.92
C ALA A 95 -0.34 -17.34 9.11
N LEU A 96 -0.49 -16.00 9.07
CA LEU A 96 -0.93 -15.19 10.21
C LEU A 96 -2.45 -15.03 10.34
N ALA A 97 -3.15 -14.96 9.21
CA ALA A 97 -4.59 -14.70 9.12
C ALA A 97 -5.16 -15.37 7.86
N PRO A 98 -5.22 -16.71 7.82
CA PRO A 98 -5.54 -17.48 6.60
C PRO A 98 -6.95 -17.23 6.04
N ARG A 99 -7.85 -16.64 6.84
CA ARG A 99 -9.21 -16.27 6.42
C ARG A 99 -9.33 -14.83 5.92
N ALA A 100 -8.27 -14.04 6.03
CA ALA A 100 -8.24 -12.69 5.50
C ALA A 100 -8.16 -12.70 3.98
N ARG A 101 -8.91 -11.81 3.34
CA ARG A 101 -8.85 -11.56 1.90
C ARG A 101 -8.11 -10.26 1.64
N LEU A 102 -6.97 -10.34 0.96
CA LEU A 102 -6.19 -9.17 0.57
C LEU A 102 -6.82 -8.50 -0.65
N LEU A 103 -7.08 -7.20 -0.54
CA LEU A 103 -7.67 -6.39 -1.62
C LEU A 103 -6.79 -5.18 -1.90
N VAL A 104 -6.58 -4.85 -3.17
CA VAL A 104 -5.97 -3.58 -3.59
C VAL A 104 -7.05 -2.80 -4.33
N PRO A 105 -7.55 -1.67 -3.80
CA PRO A 105 -8.60 -0.89 -4.45
C PRO A 105 -8.21 -0.49 -5.86
N GLU A 106 -9.14 -0.65 -6.80
CA GLU A 106 -8.96 -0.17 -8.17
C GLU A 106 -9.35 1.30 -8.29
N GLU A 107 -10.31 1.73 -7.47
CA GLU A 107 -10.82 3.09 -7.46
C GLU A 107 -9.94 4.02 -6.61
N PRO A 108 -9.82 5.30 -7.00
CA PRO A 108 -9.00 6.26 -6.27
C PRO A 108 -9.58 6.53 -4.86
N PRO A 109 -8.73 6.78 -3.85
CA PRO A 109 -9.19 7.12 -2.49
C PRO A 109 -10.15 8.33 -2.44
N LEU A 110 -10.03 9.24 -3.41
CA LEU A 110 -10.91 10.41 -3.55
C LEU A 110 -12.38 10.02 -3.71
N LEU A 111 -12.68 8.91 -4.42
CA LEU A 111 -14.05 8.42 -4.56
C LEU A 111 -14.65 8.06 -3.19
N GLY A 112 -13.87 7.37 -2.34
CA GLY A 112 -14.29 7.01 -0.99
C GLY A 112 -14.58 8.25 -0.13
N ALA A 113 -13.70 9.25 -0.17
CA ALA A 113 -13.89 10.50 0.54
C ALA A 113 -15.16 11.25 0.10
N ALA A 114 -15.43 11.29 -1.21
CA ALA A 114 -16.63 11.92 -1.74
C ALA A 114 -17.91 11.15 -1.38
N LEU A 115 -17.87 9.80 -1.37
CA LEU A 115 -18.98 8.97 -0.90
C LEU A 115 -19.28 9.21 0.59
N LEU A 116 -18.24 9.29 1.43
CA LEU A 116 -18.40 9.62 2.86
C LEU A 116 -19.02 11.01 3.07
N ALA A 117 -18.67 11.99 2.23
CA ALA A 117 -19.29 13.32 2.28
C ALA A 117 -20.78 13.28 1.90
N LEU A 118 -21.17 12.46 0.92
CA LEU A 118 -22.57 12.24 0.56
C LEU A 118 -23.36 11.57 1.70
N ASP A 119 -22.76 10.58 2.36
CA ASP A 119 -23.36 9.95 3.56
C ASP A 119 -23.57 10.97 4.67
N HIS A 120 -22.60 11.86 4.90
CA HIS A 120 -22.67 12.88 5.95
C HIS A 120 -23.83 13.87 5.77
N VAL A 121 -24.19 14.19 4.52
CA VAL A 121 -25.32 15.07 4.20
C VAL A 121 -26.61 14.31 3.92
N ALA A 122 -26.66 13.00 4.21
CA ALA A 122 -27.79 12.11 3.95
C ALA A 122 -28.31 12.21 2.49
N ALA A 123 -27.40 12.34 1.52
CA ALA A 123 -27.75 12.39 0.11
C ALA A 123 -28.46 11.09 -0.32
N PRO A 124 -29.37 11.15 -1.31
CA PRO A 124 -30.06 9.96 -1.79
C PRO A 124 -29.08 8.96 -2.43
N PRO A 125 -29.37 7.64 -2.41
CA PRO A 125 -28.52 6.61 -3.01
C PRO A 125 -28.16 6.89 -4.48
N SER A 126 -29.06 7.52 -5.24
CA SER A 126 -28.83 7.92 -6.62
C SER A 126 -27.65 8.88 -6.80
N ALA A 127 -27.35 9.72 -5.81
CA ALA A 127 -26.18 10.60 -5.84
C ALA A 127 -24.87 9.81 -5.75
N GLN A 128 -24.83 8.76 -4.93
CA GLN A 128 -23.68 7.88 -4.83
C GLN A 128 -23.47 7.07 -6.10
N ASP A 129 -24.55 6.55 -6.71
CA ASP A 129 -24.46 5.80 -7.96
C ASP A 129 -24.01 6.66 -9.13
N MET A 130 -24.49 7.91 -9.19
CA MET A 130 -24.02 8.90 -10.15
C MET A 130 -22.53 9.20 -9.94
N LEU A 131 -22.09 9.39 -8.69
CA LEU A 131 -20.69 9.63 -8.36
C LEU A 131 -19.79 8.45 -8.76
N ARG A 132 -20.18 7.21 -8.42
CA ARG A 132 -19.46 5.99 -8.84
C ARG A 132 -19.37 5.90 -10.36
N THR A 133 -20.47 6.21 -11.05
CA THR A 133 -20.50 6.21 -12.53
C THR A 133 -19.54 7.23 -13.10
N ALA A 134 -19.53 8.47 -12.57
CA ALA A 134 -18.64 9.53 -13.03
C ALA A 134 -17.15 9.15 -12.91
N PHE A 135 -16.75 8.53 -11.79
CA PHE A 135 -15.37 8.08 -11.59
C PHE A 135 -14.96 6.94 -12.54
N ARG A 136 -15.88 6.05 -12.91
CA ARG A 136 -15.60 5.00 -13.91
C ARG A 136 -15.41 5.54 -15.33
N HIS A 137 -16.02 6.68 -15.67
CA HIS A 137 -15.95 7.28 -17.01
C HIS A 137 -14.70 8.16 -17.21
N HIS A 138 -14.03 8.56 -16.13
CA HIS A 138 -12.81 9.38 -16.16
C HIS A 138 -11.51 8.56 -16.20
N ARG A 139 -11.61 7.27 -16.50
CA ARG A 139 -10.49 6.33 -16.52
C ARG A 139 -10.05 6.00 -17.95
#